data_AF-A0A645HZT0-F1
#
_entry.id   AF-A0A645HZT0-F1
#
_cell.length_a   1.000
_cell.length_b   1.000
_cell.length_c   1.000
_cell.angle_alpha   90.00
_cell.angle_beta   90.00
_cell.angle_gamma   90.00
#
_symmetry.space_group_name_H-M   'P 1'
#
loop_
_entity.id
_entity.type
_entity.pdbx_description
1 polymer ?
#
loop_
_entity_poly.entity_id
_entity_poly.type
_entity_poly.pdbx_seq_one_letter_code
_entity_poly.pdbx_strand_id
1 'polypeptide(L)'
;MSGIIREGGTINLPLFNTSLSISGVFESPEDVFDGGCHRLNVNLTKGTLLRDAEANVKFEKSSSSTPAPSIIEVKDVTSGKSNDILTPGGVVQLWGNHLRIAGEHADVGLWFVPETGAAVKASVLVTNKPASVIAMIPALAKGNYSIKVVTQYSGGGEMLKTPRVSICNKILTVQ
;
A
#
# COMPACT_ATOMS: atom_id res chain seq x y z
N MET A 1 -38.43 -6.10 -21.03
CA MET A 1 -37.52 -7.14 -20.49
C MET A 1 -38.12 -7.88 -19.30
N SER A 2 -38.79 -7.23 -18.35
CA SER A 2 -39.42 -7.91 -17.19
C SER A 2 -40.54 -8.90 -17.55
N GLY A 3 -41.26 -8.70 -18.66
CA GLY A 3 -42.34 -9.60 -19.10
C GLY A 3 -41.87 -11.00 -19.50
N ILE A 4 -40.78 -11.11 -20.26
CA ILE A 4 -40.25 -12.40 -20.74
C ILE A 4 -39.74 -13.25 -19.58
N ILE A 5 -39.10 -12.64 -18.59
CA ILE A 5 -38.63 -13.33 -17.38
C ILE A 5 -39.84 -13.80 -16.53
N ARG A 6 -40.92 -13.01 -16.48
CA ARG A 6 -42.15 -13.36 -15.74
C ARG A 6 -42.86 -14.57 -16.34
N GLU A 7 -42.71 -14.80 -17.65
CA GLU A 7 -43.32 -15.92 -18.38
C GLU A 7 -42.46 -17.19 -18.42
N GLY A 8 -41.33 -17.23 -17.71
CA GLY A 8 -40.42 -18.38 -17.75
C GLY A 8 -39.34 -18.30 -18.83
N GLY A 9 -39.29 -17.21 -19.59
CA GLY A 9 -38.38 -17.04 -20.71
C GLY A 9 -36.95 -16.70 -20.30
N THR A 10 -36.00 -17.34 -20.98
CA THR A 10 -34.57 -17.03 -20.88
C THR A 10 -34.24 -15.84 -21.78
N ILE A 11 -33.62 -14.79 -21.23
CA ILE A 11 -33.11 -13.67 -22.01
C ILE A 11 -31.60 -13.86 -22.19
N ASN A 12 -31.17 -13.99 -23.44
CA ASN A 12 -29.74 -14.04 -23.78
C ASN A 12 -29.31 -12.68 -24.33
N LEU A 13 -28.47 -11.95 -23.59
CA LEU A 13 -27.89 -10.69 -24.02
C LEU A 13 -26.36 -10.79 -24.06
N PRO A 14 -25.69 -10.01 -24.92
CA PRO A 14 -24.23 -10.01 -25.01
C PRO A 14 -23.51 -9.72 -23.68
N LEU A 15 -24.14 -8.98 -22.76
CA LEU A 15 -23.59 -8.66 -21.45
C LEU A 15 -23.96 -9.69 -20.37
N PHE A 16 -25.17 -10.25 -20.39
CA PHE A 16 -25.63 -11.21 -19.39
C PHE A 16 -26.73 -12.11 -19.96
N ASN A 17 -26.82 -13.33 -19.45
CA ASN A 17 -27.92 -14.23 -19.73
C ASN A 17 -28.70 -14.49 -18.45
N THR A 18 -30.04 -14.54 -18.54
CA THR A 18 -30.92 -14.80 -17.40
C THR A 18 -31.57 -16.17 -17.54
N SER A 19 -31.47 -17.03 -16.52
CA SER A 19 -32.20 -18.30 -16.46
C SER A 19 -33.01 -18.41 -15.16
N LEU A 20 -34.03 -19.25 -15.16
CA LEU A 20 -34.87 -19.50 -13.99
C LEU A 20 -34.60 -20.91 -13.48
N SER A 21 -34.51 -21.06 -12.17
CA SER A 21 -34.40 -22.36 -11.52
C SER A 21 -35.31 -22.41 -10.30
N ILE A 22 -35.99 -23.52 -10.10
CA ILE A 22 -36.74 -23.79 -8.87
C ILE A 22 -35.85 -24.62 -7.96
N SER A 23 -35.77 -24.23 -6.69
CA SER A 23 -35.05 -24.97 -5.66
C SER A 23 -36.02 -25.40 -4.57
N GLY A 24 -35.86 -26.63 -4.10
CA GLY A 24 -36.75 -27.29 -3.15
C GLY A 24 -37.04 -28.73 -3.60
N VAL A 25 -37.57 -29.54 -2.71
CA VAL A 25 -37.78 -30.99 -2.94
C VAL A 25 -39.26 -31.23 -3.22
N PHE A 26 -39.57 -31.80 -4.38
CA PHE A 26 -40.89 -32.34 -4.67
C PHE A 26 -40.88 -33.81 -4.23
N GLU A 27 -41.65 -34.14 -3.20
CA GLU A 27 -41.64 -35.47 -2.58
C GLU A 27 -42.64 -36.42 -3.26
N SER A 28 -43.67 -35.88 -3.91
CA SER A 28 -44.73 -36.67 -4.57
C SER A 28 -44.97 -36.23 -6.02
N PRO A 29 -45.43 -37.14 -6.92
CA PRO A 29 -45.76 -36.81 -8.31
C PRO A 29 -46.90 -35.79 -8.47
N GLU A 30 -47.75 -35.63 -7.45
CA GLU A 30 -48.86 -34.66 -7.42
C GLU A 30 -48.49 -33.35 -6.71
N ASP A 31 -47.23 -33.18 -6.27
CA ASP A 31 -46.82 -31.98 -5.54
C ASP A 31 -46.92 -30.72 -6.41
N VAL A 32 -47.56 -29.71 -5.84
CA VAL A 32 -47.74 -28.38 -6.43
C VAL A 32 -46.70 -27.43 -5.83
N PHE A 33 -46.35 -26.37 -6.57
CA PHE A 33 -45.42 -25.35 -6.08
C PHE A 33 -45.94 -24.67 -4.80
N ASP A 34 -45.31 -24.93 -3.67
CA ASP A 34 -45.50 -24.22 -2.40
C ASP A 34 -44.38 -23.20 -2.15
N GLY A 35 -44.71 -21.94 -1.90
CA GLY A 35 -43.72 -20.87 -1.64
C GLY A 35 -42.99 -20.97 -0.29
N GLY A 36 -43.42 -21.84 0.61
CA GLY A 36 -42.75 -22.17 1.87
C GLY A 36 -41.63 -23.20 1.70
N CYS A 37 -41.82 -24.20 0.82
CA CYS A 37 -40.84 -25.27 0.57
C CYS A 37 -40.02 -25.07 -0.73
N HIS A 38 -40.56 -24.31 -1.69
CA HIS A 38 -39.96 -24.07 -3.00
C HIS A 38 -39.66 -22.59 -3.21
N ARG A 39 -38.52 -22.30 -3.83
CA ARG A 39 -38.12 -20.94 -4.23
C ARG A 39 -37.81 -20.89 -5.71
N LEU A 40 -38.40 -19.89 -6.38
CA LEU A 40 -38.01 -19.51 -7.74
C LEU A 40 -36.80 -18.57 -7.68
N ASN A 41 -35.69 -19.00 -8.27
CA ASN A 41 -34.45 -18.23 -8.33
C ASN A 41 -34.21 -17.74 -9.77
N VAL A 42 -33.84 -16.47 -9.89
CA VAL A 42 -33.38 -15.86 -11.14
C VAL A 42 -31.85 -15.91 -11.13
N ASN A 43 -31.27 -16.68 -12.02
CA ASN A 43 -29.82 -16.80 -12.17
C ASN A 43 -29.35 -15.87 -13.29
N LEU A 44 -28.29 -15.12 -13.02
CA LEU A 44 -27.60 -14.30 -14.01
C LEU A 44 -26.23 -14.89 -14.28
N THR A 45 -25.92 -15.10 -15.56
CA THR A 45 -24.60 -15.57 -16.01
C THR A 45 -23.96 -14.54 -16.93
N LYS A 46 -22.62 -14.47 -16.91
CA LYS A 46 -21.86 -13.55 -17.76
C LYS A 46 -22.08 -13.85 -19.24
N GLY A 47 -22.40 -12.82 -20.01
CA GLY A 47 -22.56 -12.90 -21.46
C GLY A 47 -21.20 -12.96 -22.18
N THR A 48 -21.23 -13.10 -23.50
CA THR A 48 -20.04 -13.24 -24.35
C THR A 48 -19.08 -12.05 -24.22
N LEU A 49 -19.60 -10.82 -24.15
CA LEU A 49 -18.76 -9.62 -24.02
C LEU A 49 -17.99 -9.57 -22.70
N LEU A 50 -18.62 -9.97 -21.59
CA LEU A 50 -17.94 -10.04 -20.30
C LEU A 50 -16.90 -11.16 -20.28
N ARG A 51 -17.20 -12.29 -20.93
CA ARG A 51 -16.27 -13.42 -21.07
C ARG A 51 -15.04 -13.05 -21.91
N ASP A 52 -15.24 -12.31 -22.99
CA ASP A 52 -14.15 -11.84 -23.86
C ASP A 52 -13.33 -10.74 -23.18
N ALA A 53 -13.98 -9.83 -22.45
CA ALA A 53 -13.29 -8.82 -21.64
C ALA A 53 -12.41 -9.49 -20.58
N GLU A 54 -12.93 -10.48 -19.85
CA GLU A 54 -12.18 -11.25 -18.84
C GLU A 54 -10.98 -12.00 -19.44
N ALA A 55 -11.12 -12.57 -20.65
CA ALA A 55 -10.01 -13.21 -21.36
C ALA A 55 -8.91 -12.20 -21.78
N ASN A 56 -9.27 -10.94 -21.99
CA ASN A 56 -8.34 -9.85 -22.32
C ASN A 56 -7.79 -9.12 -21.09
N VAL A 57 -8.25 -9.45 -19.88
CA VAL A 57 -7.66 -8.93 -18.64
C VAL A 57 -6.27 -9.53 -18.48
N LYS A 58 -5.25 -8.72 -18.74
CA LYS A 58 -3.87 -9.07 -18.42
C LYS A 58 -3.69 -9.01 -16.90
N PHE A 59 -3.54 -10.19 -16.30
CA PHE A 59 -3.16 -10.29 -14.89
C PHE A 59 -1.67 -9.99 -14.76
N GLU A 60 -1.34 -8.76 -14.38
CA GLU A 60 0.01 -8.47 -13.89
C GLU A 60 0.10 -8.92 -12.43
N LYS A 61 1.09 -9.77 -12.14
CA LYS A 61 1.47 -10.07 -10.77
C LYS A 61 2.00 -8.77 -10.18
N SER A 62 1.15 -8.06 -9.43
CA SER A 62 1.58 -6.97 -8.56
C SER A 62 2.64 -7.56 -7.63
N SER A 63 3.91 -7.34 -7.97
CA SER A 63 5.04 -7.77 -7.16
C SER A 63 4.74 -7.32 -5.75
N SER A 64 4.75 -8.28 -4.81
CA SER A 64 4.59 -8.05 -3.39
C SER A 64 5.23 -6.72 -3.03
N SER A 65 4.40 -5.72 -2.71
CA SER A 65 4.87 -4.47 -2.15
C SER A 65 5.44 -4.83 -0.80
N THR A 66 6.70 -5.29 -0.76
CA THR A 66 7.46 -5.41 0.49
C THR A 66 7.27 -4.07 1.19
N PRO A 67 6.90 -4.04 2.48
CA PRO A 67 6.57 -2.80 3.16
C PRO A 67 7.71 -1.80 2.93
N ALA A 68 7.38 -0.67 2.30
CA ALA A 68 8.35 0.37 2.06
C ALA A 68 8.75 1.00 3.41
N PRO A 69 10.02 1.35 3.61
CA PRO A 69 10.41 2.17 4.75
C PRO A 69 9.55 3.43 4.75
N SER A 70 8.92 3.74 5.89
CA SER A 70 8.03 4.91 6.02
C SER A 70 8.36 5.68 7.27
N ILE A 71 8.58 6.99 7.11
CA ILE A 71 8.89 7.93 8.18
C ILE A 71 7.55 8.57 8.60
N ILE A 72 7.15 8.34 9.85
CA ILE A 72 5.90 8.87 10.42
C ILE A 72 6.16 10.21 11.09
N GLU A 73 7.25 10.26 11.87
CA GLU A 73 7.60 11.41 12.67
C GLU A 73 9.11 11.62 12.73
N VAL A 74 9.49 12.89 12.66
CA VAL A 74 10.85 13.36 12.89
C VAL A 74 10.82 14.24 14.13
N LYS A 75 11.63 13.90 15.13
CA LYS A 75 11.79 14.68 16.37
C LYS A 75 13.22 15.11 16.52
N ASP A 76 13.43 16.41 16.70
CA ASP A 76 14.71 16.94 17.15
C ASP A 76 14.78 16.80 18.68
N VAL A 77 15.74 16.01 19.15
CA VAL A 77 15.96 15.74 20.58
C VAL A 77 16.62 16.94 21.26
N THR A 78 17.40 17.73 20.52
CA THR A 78 18.12 18.90 21.04
C THR A 78 17.17 20.06 21.29
N SER A 79 16.25 20.34 20.34
CA SER A 79 15.22 21.38 20.52
C SER A 79 13.95 20.87 21.21
N GLY A 80 13.76 19.55 21.27
CA GLY A 80 12.56 18.92 21.79
C GLY A 80 11.34 19.01 20.85
N LYS A 81 11.49 19.65 19.68
CA LYS A 81 10.40 19.85 18.72
C LYS A 81 10.26 18.70 17.74
N SER A 82 9.02 18.33 17.44
CA SER A 82 8.68 17.36 16.40
C SER A 82 8.26 18.06 15.11
N ASN A 83 8.81 17.62 13.98
CA ASN A 83 8.45 18.00 12.61
C ASN A 83 8.48 19.50 12.31
N ASP A 84 9.28 20.28 13.02
CA ASP A 84 9.26 21.74 12.92
C ASP A 84 10.69 22.26 12.71
N ILE A 85 11.57 22.05 13.71
CA ILE A 85 12.93 22.58 13.73
C ILE A 85 13.95 21.45 13.75
N LEU A 86 15.04 21.61 13.00
CA LEU A 86 16.26 20.80 13.09
C LEU A 86 17.42 21.66 13.57
N THR A 87 18.07 21.25 14.65
CA THR A 87 19.24 21.93 15.22
C THR A 87 20.53 21.36 14.61
N PRO A 88 21.33 22.14 13.84
CA PRO A 88 22.63 21.69 13.33
C PRO A 88 23.56 21.21 14.45
N GLY A 89 24.22 20.06 14.27
CA GLY A 89 25.05 19.45 15.30
C GLY A 89 24.27 18.79 16.45
N GLY A 90 22.93 18.87 16.42
CA GLY A 90 22.04 18.23 17.37
C GLY A 90 21.78 16.75 17.07
N VAL A 91 20.80 16.19 17.77
CA VAL A 91 20.39 14.78 17.59
C VAL A 91 18.96 14.73 17.07
N VAL A 92 18.75 14.02 15.97
CA VAL A 92 17.42 13.74 15.41
C VAL A 92 17.03 12.30 15.70
N GLN A 93 15.77 12.12 16.10
CA GLN A 93 15.12 10.84 16.27
C GLN A 93 13.97 10.70 15.27
N LEU A 94 14.02 9.64 14.46
CA LEU A 94 13.03 9.28 13.46
C LEU A 94 12.20 8.13 14.00
N TRP A 95 10.89 8.22 13.81
CA TRP A 95 9.91 7.17 14.14
C TRP A 95 9.17 6.75 12.89
N GLY A 96 9.00 5.45 12.72
CA GLY A 96 8.38 4.90 11.53
C GLY A 96 8.47 3.38 11.45
N ASN A 97 8.33 2.85 10.24
CA ASN A 97 8.38 1.42 9.97
C ASN A 97 9.53 1.09 9.01
N HIS A 98 10.21 -0.03 9.28
CA HIS A 98 11.34 -0.53 8.48
C HIS A 98 12.46 0.51 8.24
N LEU A 99 12.69 1.41 9.20
CA LEU A 99 13.67 2.49 9.07
C LEU A 99 15.12 2.05 9.28
N ARG A 100 15.36 0.80 9.70
CA ARG A 100 16.71 0.29 10.00
C ARG A 100 17.60 0.48 8.79
N ILE A 101 18.68 1.24 8.95
CA ILE A 101 19.67 1.50 7.92
C ILE A 101 20.66 0.33 7.91
N ALA A 102 20.47 -0.62 7.01
CA ALA A 102 21.43 -1.69 6.73
C ALA A 102 21.70 -1.82 5.22
N GLY A 103 22.90 -2.24 4.85
CA GLY A 103 23.35 -2.42 3.47
C GLY A 103 24.83 -2.08 3.26
N GLU A 104 25.43 -2.61 2.21
CA GLU A 104 26.82 -2.34 1.82
C GLU A 104 26.93 -1.23 0.75
N HIS A 105 25.80 -0.80 0.16
CA HIS A 105 25.81 0.24 -0.87
C HIS A 105 26.22 1.60 -0.30
N ALA A 106 27.04 2.37 -1.03
CA ALA A 106 27.55 3.68 -0.59
C ALA A 106 26.43 4.70 -0.28
N ASP A 107 25.30 4.59 -0.98
CA ASP A 107 24.12 5.44 -0.80
C ASP A 107 23.32 5.14 0.47
N VAL A 108 23.54 3.99 1.11
CA VAL A 108 22.83 3.59 2.33
C VAL A 108 23.20 4.55 3.46
N GLY A 109 22.18 5.15 4.06
CA GLY A 109 22.34 6.18 5.07
C GLY A 109 21.13 7.07 5.22
N LEU A 110 21.23 7.97 6.18
CA LEU A 110 20.29 9.06 6.38
C LEU A 110 20.79 10.28 5.62
N TRP A 111 19.92 10.90 4.85
CA TRP A 111 20.22 12.07 4.01
C TRP A 111 19.27 13.21 4.38
N PHE A 112 19.82 14.41 4.45
CA PHE A 112 19.08 15.66 4.62
C PHE A 112 19.11 16.38 3.27
N VAL A 113 17.96 16.46 2.61
CA VAL A 113 17.80 17.04 1.28
C VAL A 113 17.27 18.47 1.45
N PRO A 114 18.07 19.51 1.20
CA PRO A 114 17.56 20.87 1.18
C PRO A 114 16.63 21.10 -0.02
N GLU A 115 15.73 22.08 0.09
CA GLU A 115 14.91 22.55 -1.05
C GLU A 115 15.78 23.12 -2.19
N THR A 116 16.89 23.78 -1.83
CA THR A 116 17.84 24.39 -2.77
C THR A 116 19.27 23.99 -2.41
N GLY A 117 19.76 22.85 -2.89
CA GLY A 117 21.17 22.47 -2.71
C GLY A 117 21.47 20.97 -2.81
N ALA A 118 22.66 20.60 -2.34
CA ALA A 118 23.13 19.22 -2.29
C ALA A 118 22.63 18.51 -1.01
N ALA A 119 22.21 17.25 -1.15
CA ALA A 119 21.81 16.43 -0.01
C ALA A 119 23.02 16.10 0.87
N VAL A 120 22.87 16.28 2.19
CA VAL A 120 23.93 16.04 3.17
C VAL A 120 23.67 14.71 3.88
N LYS A 121 24.66 13.81 3.88
CA LYS A 121 24.56 12.52 4.60
C LYS A 121 24.84 12.71 6.08
N ALA A 122 24.07 12.05 6.94
CA ALA A 122 24.38 11.94 8.36
C ALA A 122 25.62 11.05 8.55
N SER A 123 26.64 11.58 9.21
CA SER A 123 27.88 10.82 9.46
C SER A 123 27.75 9.84 10.62
N VAL A 124 26.88 10.14 11.60
CA VAL A 124 26.78 9.37 12.86
C VAL A 124 25.35 8.87 13.07
N LEU A 125 25.22 7.56 13.20
CA LEU A 125 24.00 6.87 13.64
C LEU A 125 24.18 6.44 15.09
N VAL A 126 23.43 7.04 16.01
CA VAL A 126 23.48 6.74 17.44
C VAL A 126 22.68 5.46 17.75
N THR A 127 21.56 5.26 17.08
CA THR A 127 20.71 4.09 17.26
C THR A 127 20.05 3.71 15.95
N ASN A 128 20.04 2.41 15.64
CA ASN A 128 19.54 1.89 14.38
C ASN A 128 18.54 0.76 14.61
N LYS A 129 17.30 1.11 15.02
CA LYS A 129 16.20 0.16 15.20
C LYS A 129 15.23 0.24 14.00
N PRO A 130 14.52 -0.85 13.67
CA PRO A 130 13.55 -0.85 12.57
C PRO A 130 12.38 0.11 12.78
N ALA A 131 12.00 0.40 14.04
CA ALA A 131 10.93 1.34 14.37
C ALA A 131 11.43 2.74 14.74
N SER A 132 12.71 2.89 15.09
CA SER A 132 13.29 4.17 15.48
C SER A 132 14.77 4.27 15.14
N VAL A 133 15.15 5.35 14.45
CA VAL A 133 16.54 5.64 14.11
C VAL A 133 16.91 6.96 14.76
N ILE A 134 18.05 6.98 15.44
CA ILE A 134 18.61 8.20 16.03
C ILE A 134 19.92 8.48 15.32
N ALA A 135 20.05 9.71 14.81
CA ALA A 135 21.22 10.16 14.07
C ALA A 135 21.63 11.55 14.54
N MET A 136 22.91 11.88 14.38
CA MET A 136 23.38 13.24 14.57
C MET A 136 23.11 14.06 13.32
N ILE A 137 22.58 15.27 13.50
CA ILE A 137 22.36 16.23 12.44
C ILE A 137 23.74 16.84 12.09
N PRO A 138 24.22 16.74 10.84
CA PRO A 138 25.47 17.38 10.43
C PRO A 138 25.32 18.91 10.45
N ALA A 139 26.40 19.65 10.19
CA ALA A 139 26.31 21.10 10.02
C ALA A 139 25.48 21.40 8.75
N LEU A 140 24.20 21.77 8.94
CA LEU A 140 23.27 22.17 7.89
C LEU A 140 23.17 23.70 7.83
N ALA A 141 23.01 24.25 6.63
CA ALA A 141 22.72 25.66 6.46
C ALA A 141 21.27 25.95 6.89
N LYS A 142 20.95 27.22 7.19
CA LYS A 142 19.57 27.60 7.47
C LYS A 142 18.72 27.45 6.20
N GLY A 143 17.58 26.78 6.32
CA GLY A 143 16.69 26.54 5.19
C GLY A 143 15.71 25.39 5.43
N ASN A 144 14.96 25.05 4.39
CA ASN A 144 13.99 23.97 4.39
C ASN A 144 14.66 22.65 3.96
N TYR A 145 14.46 21.60 4.76
CA TYR A 145 15.03 20.27 4.53
C TYR A 145 13.96 19.19 4.61
N SER A 146 14.10 18.19 3.74
CA SER A 146 13.38 16.92 3.81
C SER A 146 14.35 15.80 4.19
N ILE A 147 13.89 14.86 5.00
CA ILE A 147 14.70 13.71 5.41
C ILE A 147 14.48 12.56 4.44
N LYS A 148 15.57 12.01 3.91
CA LYS A 148 15.60 10.87 3.02
C LYS A 148 16.36 9.73 3.69
N VAL A 149 15.70 8.60 3.91
CA VAL A 149 16.32 7.36 4.40
C VAL A 149 16.58 6.45 3.22
N VAL A 150 17.81 5.96 3.08
CA VAL A 150 18.20 4.98 2.06
C VAL A 150 18.67 3.71 2.76
N THR A 151 18.02 2.58 2.51
CA THR A 151 18.39 1.30 3.12
C THR A 151 18.13 0.09 2.22
N GLN A 152 18.99 -0.93 2.34
CA GLN A 152 18.77 -2.26 1.78
C GLN A 152 18.08 -3.20 2.78
N TYR A 153 17.59 -2.70 3.92
CA TYR A 153 16.85 -3.51 4.88
C TYR A 153 15.47 -3.89 4.33
N SER A 154 15.17 -5.18 4.30
CA SER A 154 13.90 -5.74 3.78
C SER A 154 12.85 -6.00 4.87
N GLY A 155 13.18 -5.84 6.15
CA GLY A 155 12.35 -6.33 7.26
C GLY A 155 12.66 -7.78 7.69
N GLY A 156 13.53 -8.50 6.97
CA GLY A 156 13.95 -9.88 7.28
C GLY A 156 15.47 -10.08 7.24
N GLY A 157 15.92 -11.35 7.25
CA GLY A 157 17.33 -11.73 7.28
C GLY A 157 18.10 -11.49 5.97
N GLU A 158 17.40 -11.37 4.83
CA GLU A 158 18.03 -11.10 3.54
C GLU A 158 17.99 -9.60 3.19
N MET A 159 19.12 -9.04 2.75
CA MET A 159 19.21 -7.65 2.30
C MET A 159 18.71 -7.50 0.86
N LEU A 160 18.15 -6.34 0.55
CA LEU A 160 17.68 -5.99 -0.80
C LEU A 160 18.86 -5.73 -1.74
N LYS A 161 18.81 -6.32 -2.94
CA LYS A 161 19.79 -6.06 -4.01
C LYS A 161 19.83 -4.59 -4.43
N THR A 162 18.69 -3.90 -4.37
CA THR A 162 18.58 -2.47 -4.70
C THR A 162 18.18 -1.69 -3.45
N PRO A 163 18.89 -0.60 -3.09
CA PRO A 163 18.55 0.22 -1.94
C PRO A 163 17.17 0.86 -2.12
N ARG A 164 16.34 0.81 -1.08
CA ARG A 164 15.06 1.51 -1.01
C ARG A 164 15.23 2.89 -0.43
N VAL A 165 14.46 3.81 -0.98
CA VAL A 165 14.46 5.22 -0.61
C VAL A 165 13.11 5.55 0.01
N SER A 166 13.13 6.18 1.18
CA SER A 166 11.97 6.80 1.80
C SER A 166 12.24 8.28 2.00
N ILE A 167 11.34 9.14 1.55
CA ILE A 167 11.44 10.57 1.76
C ILE A 167 10.30 10.97 2.71
N CYS A 168 10.63 11.76 3.71
CA CYS A 168 9.65 12.35 4.59
C CYS A 168 8.93 13.49 3.84
N ASN A 169 7.61 13.41 3.73
CA ASN A 169 6.79 14.45 3.10
C ASN A 169 6.68 15.72 3.96
N LYS A 170 7.27 15.75 5.16
CA LYS A 170 7.27 16.91 6.04
C LYS A 170 8.52 17.74 5.79
N ILE A 171 8.32 19.04 5.61
CA ILE A 171 9.38 20.03 5.48
C ILE A 171 9.83 20.44 6.89
N LEU A 172 11.13 20.43 7.13
CA LEU A 172 11.74 20.78 8.40
C LEU A 172 12.59 22.03 8.22
N THR A 173 12.49 22.98 9.14
CA THR A 173 13.24 24.23 9.07
C THR A 173 14.51 24.12 9.92
N VAL A 174 15.66 24.38 9.33
CA VAL A 174 16.93 24.47 10.08
C VAL A 174 17.14 25.92 10.56
N GLN A 175 17.37 26.10 11.86
CA GLN A 175 17.63 27.40 12.49
C GLN A 175 19.10 27.64 12.81
#